data_AF-A0A507EA82-F1
#
_entry.id   AF-A0A507EA82-F1
#
_cell.length_a   1.000
_cell.length_b   1.000
_cell.length_c   1.000
_cell.angle_alpha   90.00
_cell.angle_beta   90.00
_cell.angle_gamma   90.00
#
_symmetry.space_group_name_H-M   'P 1'
#
loop_
_entity.id
_entity.type
_entity.pdbx_description
1 polymer ?
#
loop_
_entity_poly.entity_id
_entity_poly.type
_entity_poly.pdbx_seq_one_letter_code
_entity_poly.pdbx_strand_id
1 'polypeptide(L)'
;MQTSTLPSNECKSVDGVPPVRELSDLYITCQLFADNKAITLPIRTAHHSFNAHWTWNEWLTIPLRYRDLPLGSQLTFTVWEAYAPRRAVPLGGTTFRVFGKYKYALLD
;
A
#
# COMPACT_ATOMS: atom_id res chain seq x y z
N MET A 1 -31.10 -20.95 -11.24
CA MET A 1 -30.40 -20.75 -9.96
C MET A 1 -29.73 -19.39 -10.03
N GLN A 2 -30.15 -18.47 -9.18
CA GLN A 2 -29.91 -17.03 -9.28
C GLN A 2 -28.42 -16.63 -9.19
N THR A 3 -28.08 -15.65 -10.03
CA THR A 3 -26.89 -14.80 -10.08
C THR A 3 -26.68 -14.04 -8.75
N SER A 4 -25.44 -13.87 -8.30
CA SER A 4 -25.10 -12.84 -7.31
C SER A 4 -23.92 -12.02 -7.78
N THR A 5 -24.25 -10.87 -8.35
CA THR A 5 -23.36 -9.73 -8.57
C THR A 5 -23.12 -9.07 -7.20
N LEU A 6 -21.86 -8.80 -6.86
CA LEU A 6 -21.47 -8.09 -5.64
C LEU A 6 -22.15 -6.70 -5.60
N PRO A 7 -22.64 -6.25 -4.42
CA PRO A 7 -23.25 -4.93 -4.32
C PRO A 7 -22.18 -3.86 -4.52
N SER A 8 -22.36 -3.07 -5.56
CA SER A 8 -21.79 -1.73 -5.70
C SER A 8 -22.05 -0.94 -4.42
N ASN A 9 -20.97 -0.44 -3.83
CA ASN A 9 -20.87 0.69 -2.93
C ASN A 9 -21.96 1.76 -3.14
N GLU A 10 -23.08 1.63 -2.44
CA GLU A 10 -24.09 2.68 -2.32
C GLU A 10 -23.96 3.29 -0.92
N CYS A 11 -23.09 4.30 -0.79
CA CYS A 11 -23.04 5.15 0.39
C CYS A 11 -24.28 6.07 0.35
N LYS A 12 -25.24 5.84 1.25
CA LYS A 12 -26.42 6.70 1.40
C LYS A 12 -26.00 8.09 1.90
N SER A 13 -26.26 9.12 1.10
CA SER A 13 -26.14 10.52 1.47
C SER A 13 -27.25 10.90 2.46
N VAL A 14 -26.87 11.21 3.69
CA VAL A 14 -27.73 11.88 4.69
C VAL A 14 -27.68 13.39 4.49
N ASP A 15 -28.86 13.97 4.38
CA ASP A 15 -29.29 15.38 4.23
C ASP A 15 -28.23 16.51 4.23
N GLY A 16 -28.21 17.28 3.13
CA GLY A 16 -27.82 18.69 3.11
C GLY A 16 -26.34 19.05 2.93
N VAL A 17 -25.44 18.07 2.84
CA VAL A 17 -24.01 18.28 2.55
C VAL A 17 -23.77 17.97 1.06
N PRO A 18 -23.06 18.81 0.27
CA PRO A 18 -22.69 18.45 -1.10
C PRO A 18 -21.97 17.10 -1.08
N PRO A 19 -22.14 16.21 -2.08
CA PRO A 19 -21.53 14.89 -2.07
C PRO A 19 -20.00 15.04 -2.04
N VAL A 20 -19.43 14.98 -0.85
CA VAL A 20 -17.99 14.84 -0.68
C VAL A 20 -17.71 13.44 -1.20
N ARG A 21 -16.94 13.37 -2.29
CA ARG A 21 -16.53 12.10 -2.87
C ARG A 21 -15.52 11.47 -1.92
N GLU A 22 -16.01 10.82 -0.88
CA GLU A 22 -15.16 10.00 -0.02
C GLU A 22 -14.60 8.87 -0.87
N LEU A 23 -13.29 8.90 -1.09
CA LEU A 23 -12.57 7.85 -1.78
C LEU A 23 -12.36 6.69 -0.80
N SER A 24 -12.32 5.46 -1.32
CA SER A 24 -12.08 4.26 -0.51
C SER A 24 -10.85 4.41 0.40
N ASP A 25 -10.94 3.86 1.61
CA ASP A 25 -9.85 3.81 2.56
C ASP A 25 -8.74 2.87 2.08
N LEU A 26 -7.72 3.45 1.46
CA LEU A 26 -6.54 2.74 1.02
C LEU A 26 -5.39 2.88 2.01
N TYR A 27 -4.57 1.85 2.12
CA TYR A 27 -3.28 1.94 2.79
C TYR A 27 -2.24 1.16 2.02
N ILE A 28 -0.99 1.58 2.16
CA ILE A 28 0.14 0.92 1.52
C ILE A 28 0.93 0.20 2.60
N THR A 29 1.31 -1.04 2.32
CA THR A 29 2.33 -1.74 3.08
C THR A 29 3.57 -1.88 2.24
N CYS A 30 4.73 -1.64 2.84
CA CYS A 30 6.02 -1.89 2.23
C CYS A 30 6.72 -3.02 2.99
N GLN A 31 7.26 -3.98 2.25
CA GLN A 31 7.97 -5.11 2.81
C GLN A 31 9.23 -5.39 2.00
N LEU A 32 10.33 -5.67 2.69
CA LEU A 32 11.61 -5.96 2.08
C LEU A 32 11.83 -7.48 1.98
N PHE A 33 12.19 -7.93 0.78
CA PHE A 33 12.50 -9.31 0.48
C PHE A 33 13.93 -9.46 -0.06
N ALA A 34 14.62 -10.53 0.29
CA ALA A 34 15.86 -10.94 -0.34
C ALA A 34 15.87 -12.44 -0.54
N ASP A 35 16.31 -12.89 -1.72
CA ASP A 35 16.40 -14.31 -2.05
C ASP A 35 15.11 -15.07 -1.71
N ASN A 36 13.96 -14.44 -2.01
CA ASN A 36 12.61 -14.94 -1.74
C ASN A 36 12.22 -15.07 -0.25
N LYS A 37 13.00 -14.46 0.66
CA LYS A 37 12.74 -14.40 2.11
C LYS A 37 12.45 -12.97 2.56
N ALA A 38 11.41 -12.79 3.37
CA ALA A 38 11.13 -11.51 4.02
C ALA A 38 12.21 -11.19 5.06
N ILE A 39 12.82 -10.01 4.96
CA ILE A 39 13.81 -9.52 5.93
C ILE A 39 13.14 -8.66 7.00
N THR A 40 12.18 -7.82 6.59
CA THR A 40 11.50 -6.88 7.47
C THR A 40 10.04 -7.24 7.65
N LEU A 41 9.46 -6.77 8.76
CA LEU A 41 8.02 -6.76 8.93
C LEU A 41 7.38 -5.80 7.92
N PRO A 42 6.11 -6.03 7.54
CA PRO A 42 5.37 -5.08 6.72
C PRO A 42 5.23 -3.74 7.45
N ILE A 43 5.73 -2.67 6.84
CA ILE A 43 5.60 -1.31 7.36
C ILE A 43 4.43 -0.67 6.65
N ARG A 44 3.51 -0.09 7.42
CA ARG A 44 2.29 0.51 6.88
C ARG A 44 2.40 2.03 6.86
N THR A 45 1.88 2.63 5.81
CA THR A 45 1.66 4.08 5.75
C THR A 45 0.62 4.54 6.78
N ALA A 46 0.64 5.83 7.12
CA ALA A 46 -0.41 6.42 7.92
C ALA A 46 -1.76 6.27 7.20
N HIS A 47 -2.81 6.11 8.00
CA HIS A 47 -4.16 6.15 7.47
C HIS A 47 -4.52 7.60 7.14
N HIS A 48 -4.97 7.84 5.91
CA HIS A 48 -5.43 9.14 5.46
C HIS A 48 -6.79 8.99 4.79
N SER A 49 -7.78 9.77 5.22
CA SER A 49 -9.07 9.85 4.55
C SER A 49 -8.91 10.68 3.27
N PHE A 50 -9.27 10.12 2.13
CA PHE A 50 -9.01 10.72 0.82
C PHE A 50 -10.23 11.51 0.34
N ASN A 51 -10.07 12.82 0.15
CA ASN A 51 -11.17 13.72 -0.25
C ASN A 51 -11.26 13.97 -1.77
N ALA A 52 -10.15 13.82 -2.51
CA ALA A 52 -10.10 14.15 -3.95
C ALA A 52 -9.06 13.34 -4.75
N HIS A 53 -7.97 12.91 -4.13
CA HIS A 53 -6.88 12.16 -4.76
C HIS A 53 -6.17 11.26 -3.75
N TRP A 54 -5.58 10.15 -4.21
CA TRP A 54 -4.81 9.23 -3.38
C TRP A 54 -3.35 9.68 -3.27
N THR A 55 -3.09 10.67 -2.41
CA THR A 55 -1.74 11.13 -2.12
C THR A 55 -1.43 10.96 -0.65
N TRP A 56 -0.45 10.09 -0.36
CA TRP A 56 0.12 9.95 0.99
C TRP A 56 1.17 11.02 1.28
N ASN A 57 2.05 11.32 0.31
CA ASN A 57 3.17 12.27 0.43
C ASN A 57 3.96 12.12 1.76
N GLU A 58 4.15 10.88 2.20
CA GLU A 58 4.85 10.56 3.45
C GLU A 58 6.09 9.73 3.19
N TRP A 59 7.11 9.95 4.02
CA TRP A 59 8.32 9.16 3.99
C TRP A 59 8.15 7.90 4.83
N LEU A 60 8.36 6.74 4.21
CA LEU A 60 8.34 5.47 4.92
C LEU A 60 9.74 5.11 5.40
N THR A 61 9.95 5.06 6.72
CA THR A 61 11.25 4.70 7.30
C THR A 61 11.32 3.20 7.55
N ILE A 62 12.26 2.53 6.88
CA ILE A 62 12.51 1.10 7.09
C ILE A 62 13.49 0.95 8.26
N PRO A 63 13.17 0.17 9.32
CA PRO A 63 14.04 -0.02 10.47
C PRO A 63 15.13 -1.06 10.16
N LEU A 64 15.84 -0.91 9.05
CA LEU A 64 16.92 -1.79 8.61
C LEU A 64 18.09 -0.95 8.14
N ARG A 65 19.32 -1.34 8.53
CA ARG A 65 20.52 -0.62 8.11
C ARG A 65 20.90 -1.04 6.70
N TYR A 66 21.45 -0.11 5.93
CA TYR A 66 21.92 -0.37 4.58
C TYR A 66 22.92 -1.54 4.49
N ARG A 67 23.82 -1.67 5.47
CA ARG A 67 24.80 -2.77 5.55
C ARG A 67 24.18 -4.17 5.73
N ASP A 68 22.97 -4.22 6.26
CA ASP A 68 22.26 -5.47 6.53
C ASP A 68 21.40 -5.88 5.31
N LEU A 69 21.32 -5.03 4.28
CA LEU A 69 20.64 -5.35 3.04
C LEU A 69 21.55 -6.15 2.09
N PRO A 70 21.12 -7.35 1.66
CA PRO A 70 21.84 -8.13 0.65
C PRO A 70 21.64 -7.55 -0.75
N LEU A 71 22.59 -7.80 -1.66
CA LEU A 71 22.56 -7.30 -3.04
C LEU A 71 21.27 -7.67 -3.81
N GLY A 72 20.67 -8.82 -3.48
CA GLY A 72 19.42 -9.30 -4.06
C GLY A 72 18.15 -8.65 -3.49
N SER A 73 18.26 -7.63 -2.65
CA SER A 73 17.11 -7.05 -1.95
C SER A 73 16.10 -6.38 -2.90
N GLN A 74 14.83 -6.67 -2.69
CA GLN A 74 13.68 -6.14 -3.40
C GLN A 74 12.70 -5.53 -2.40
N LEU A 75 12.21 -4.34 -2.72
CA LEU A 75 11.23 -3.61 -1.97
C LEU A 75 9.86 -3.81 -2.61
N THR A 76 8.95 -4.46 -1.90
CA THR A 76 7.60 -4.73 -2.38
C THR A 76 6.61 -3.81 -1.68
N PHE A 77 5.90 -3.01 -2.46
CA PHE A 77 4.77 -2.22 -2.00
C PHE A 77 3.48 -2.95 -2.37
N THR A 78 2.51 -2.96 -1.47
CA THR A 78 1.19 -3.53 -1.71
C THR A 78 0.16 -2.51 -1.25
N VAL A 79 -0.72 -2.14 -2.16
CA VAL A 79 -1.86 -1.29 -1.90
C VAL A 79 -3.01 -2.18 -1.45
N TRP A 80 -3.60 -1.85 -0.31
CA TRP A 80 -4.70 -2.55 0.30
C TRP A 80 -5.90 -1.62 0.38
N GLU A 81 -7.08 -2.16 0.09
CA GLU A 81 -8.36 -1.54 0.37
C GLU A 81 -8.92 -2.10 1.67
N ALA A 82 -9.19 -1.22 2.64
CA ALA A 82 -9.81 -1.58 3.91
C ALA A 82 -11.34 -1.60 3.74
N TYR A 83 -11.92 -2.78 3.53
CA TYR A 83 -13.38 -2.93 3.35
C TYR A 83 -14.11 -3.10 4.69
N ALA A 84 -13.44 -3.70 5.67
CA ALA A 84 -13.98 -3.93 7.01
C ALA A 84 -12.83 -3.94 8.04
N PRO A 85 -13.09 -3.72 9.34
CA PRO A 85 -12.05 -3.66 10.39
C PRO A 85 -11.16 -4.91 10.48
N ARG A 86 -11.57 -6.02 9.86
CA ARG A 86 -10.81 -7.28 9.82
C ARG A 86 -10.61 -7.84 8.41
N ARG A 87 -10.96 -7.08 7.38
CA ARG A 87 -10.88 -7.51 5.98
C ARG A 87 -10.26 -6.40 5.14
N ALA A 88 -9.02 -6.66 4.73
CA ALA A 88 -8.34 -5.87 3.73
C ALA A 88 -8.16 -6.71 2.46
N VAL A 89 -8.43 -6.11 1.32
CA VAL A 89 -8.26 -6.74 0.01
C VAL A 89 -7.03 -6.14 -0.67
N PRO A 90 -6.05 -6.94 -1.11
CA PRO A 90 -4.92 -6.41 -1.86
C PRO A 90 -5.41 -5.97 -3.24
N LEU A 91 -5.28 -4.68 -3.55
CA LEU A 91 -5.63 -4.13 -4.86
C LEU A 91 -4.54 -4.40 -5.89
N GLY A 92 -3.29 -4.38 -5.44
CA GLY A 92 -2.14 -4.55 -6.30
C GLY A 92 -0.85 -4.25 -5.57
N GLY A 93 0.26 -4.60 -6.20
CA GLY A 93 1.57 -4.33 -5.64
C GLY A 93 2.58 -4.08 -6.72
N THR A 94 3.66 -3.42 -6.33
CA THR A 94 4.83 -3.17 -7.16
C THR A 94 6.06 -3.62 -6.40
N THR A 95 7.07 -4.09 -7.12
CA THR A 95 8.33 -4.52 -6.53
C THR A 95 9.48 -3.80 -7.22
N PHE A 96 10.36 -3.19 -6.45
CA PHE A 96 11.52 -2.46 -6.90
C PHE A 96 12.80 -3.13 -6.40
N ARG A 97 13.84 -3.21 -7.22
CA ARG A 97 15.16 -3.65 -6.74
C ARG A 97 15.85 -2.49 -6.01
N VAL A 98 16.34 -2.74 -4.80
CA VAL A 98 17.04 -1.71 -4.01
C VAL A 98 18.44 -1.46 -4.58
N PHE A 99 19.07 -2.50 -5.12
CA PHE A 99 20.39 -2.40 -5.74
C PHE A 99 20.30 -2.56 -7.26
N GLY A 100 20.88 -1.60 -7.98
CA GLY A 100 21.05 -1.69 -9.43
C GLY A 100 22.24 -2.58 -9.83
N LYS A 101 22.36 -2.85 -11.13
CA LYS A 101 23.44 -3.65 -11.73
C LYS A 101 24.85 -3.17 -11.37
N TYR A 102 25.01 -1.89 -11.06
CA TYR A 102 26.29 -1.27 -10.76
C TYR A 102 26.61 -1.14 -9.27
N LYS A 103 25.90 -1.86 -8.38
CA LYS A 103 26.08 -1.82 -6.92
C LYS A 103 25.90 -0.45 -6.25
N TYR A 104 25.58 0.59 -7.01
CA TYR A 104 25.17 1.89 -6.48
C TYR A 104 23.69 1.82 -6.11
N ALA A 105 23.33 2.35 -4.94
CA ALA A 105 21.92 2.57 -4.59
C ALA A 105 21.37 3.65 -5.53
N LEU A 106 20.25 3.36 -6.21
CA LEU A 106 19.52 4.36 -6.99
C LEU A 106 18.67 5.20 -6.03
N LEU A 107 19.32 6.04 -5.25
CA LEU A 107 18.72 7.08 -4.41
C LEU A 107 19.74 8.21 -4.37
N ASP A 108 19.60 9.14 -5.31
CA ASP A 108 20.04 10.53 -5.17
C ASP A 108 18.79 11.33 -4.77
#